data_AF-V2WNY8-F1
#
_entry.id   AF-V2WNY8-F1
#
_cell.length_a   1.000
_cell.length_b   1.000
_cell.length_c   1.000
_cell.angle_alpha   90.00
_cell.angle_beta   90.00
_cell.angle_gamma   90.00
#
_symmetry.space_group_name_H-M   'P 1'
#
loop_
_entity.id
_entity.type
_entity.pdbx_description
1 polymer ?
#
loop_
_entity_poly.entity_id
_entity_poly.type
_entity_poly.pdbx_seq_one_letter_code
_entity_poly.pdbx_strand_id
1 'polypeptide(L)'
;MKRVTFQLFLIFSLLTIVLGSVGDRSNRFQNCILRCNVSQCNIASPAILPLALRLTRWDCIDNCKYNCMHEITSQSIRKGEQIVQYYGKWPFYRFAGIQEPASVTFSLLNMWAHVRGLSKIRREIPDSHPLKIYFIIWSFASINTWIWSAVFHTRDTPLTEKLDYFSAAFTIVTALYFTAIRIFHLYTPPSHARLTLKNSGRKSAALTFWSLVCCVAYIAHVSYLTFLPRFDYTYNIVFNLVIGMTHNMLWLLYSLPSSLSIIRRFPNRPKTYRPSFVGNAFWLVVLTTAATALELFDFPPWFLVIDAHSLWHLCTAPIAISWYRFLVVDALDESWKDQRL
;
A
#
# COMPACT_ATOMS: atom_id res chain seq x y z
N MET A 1 -28.23 -31.59 11.62
CA MET A 1 -27.80 -31.47 10.20
C MET A 1 -27.03 -30.18 9.87
N LYS A 2 -27.37 -28.99 10.41
CA LYS A 2 -26.67 -27.73 10.07
C LYS A 2 -25.21 -27.57 10.57
N ARG A 3 -24.78 -28.31 11.61
CA ARG A 3 -23.39 -28.27 12.13
C ARG A 3 -22.39 -29.11 11.33
N VAL A 4 -22.86 -30.17 10.66
CA VAL A 4 -22.00 -31.07 9.87
C VAL A 4 -21.66 -30.44 8.51
N THR A 5 -22.57 -29.65 7.95
CA THR A 5 -22.35 -28.91 6.69
C THR A 5 -21.28 -27.82 6.82
N PHE A 6 -21.19 -27.17 7.99
CA PHE A 6 -20.18 -26.13 8.25
C PHE A 6 -18.78 -26.71 8.44
N GLN A 7 -18.66 -27.88 9.08
CA GLN A 7 -17.38 -28.59 9.20
C GLN A 7 -16.91 -29.17 7.86
N LEU A 8 -17.82 -29.63 7.00
CA LEU A 8 -17.48 -30.07 5.64
C LEU A 8 -16.98 -28.92 4.75
N PHE A 9 -17.53 -27.71 4.92
CA PHE A 9 -17.03 -26.51 4.22
C PHE A 9 -15.62 -26.11 4.70
N LEU A 10 -15.35 -26.21 6.01
CA LEU A 10 -14.04 -25.93 6.60
C LEU A 10 -12.96 -26.95 6.17
N ILE A 11 -13.35 -28.22 5.99
CA ILE A 11 -12.45 -29.27 5.52
C ILE A 11 -12.16 -29.13 4.02
N PHE A 12 -13.13 -28.67 3.21
CA PHE A 12 -12.91 -28.42 1.78
C PHE A 12 -12.03 -27.18 1.51
N SER A 13 -12.00 -26.20 2.43
CA SER A 13 -11.09 -25.05 2.36
C SER A 13 -9.63 -25.35 2.76
N LEU A 14 -9.33 -26.53 3.28
CA LEU A 14 -7.99 -26.91 3.78
C LEU A 14 -7.12 -27.65 2.75
N LEU A 15 -7.60 -27.82 1.52
CA LEU A 15 -6.82 -28.35 0.40
C LEU A 15 -6.86 -27.40 -0.78
N THR A 16 -6.52 -26.12 -0.56
CA THR A 16 -6.02 -25.30 -1.67
C THR A 16 -4.68 -25.89 -2.08
N ILE A 17 -4.70 -26.76 -3.09
CA ILE A 17 -3.51 -27.13 -3.82
C ILE A 17 -2.99 -25.82 -4.42
N VAL A 18 -1.96 -25.24 -3.81
CA VAL A 18 -1.27 -24.06 -4.34
C VAL A 18 -0.53 -24.52 -5.59
N LEU A 19 -1.22 -24.45 -6.72
CA LEU A 19 -0.61 -24.71 -8.02
C LEU A 19 0.27 -23.51 -8.36
N GLY A 20 1.54 -23.77 -8.69
CA GLY A 20 2.40 -22.76 -9.30
C GLY A 20 1.79 -22.20 -10.58
N SER A 21 2.28 -21.04 -11.02
CA SER A 21 1.76 -20.38 -12.22
C SER A 21 1.79 -21.34 -13.41
N VAL A 22 0.92 -21.09 -14.41
CA VAL A 22 0.83 -21.93 -15.61
C VAL A 22 2.21 -22.04 -16.30
N GLY A 23 2.97 -20.94 -16.35
CA GLY A 23 4.34 -20.93 -16.85
C GLY A 23 5.29 -21.83 -16.07
N ASP A 24 5.21 -21.84 -14.75
CA ASP A 24 6.07 -22.66 -13.87
C ASP A 24 5.83 -24.15 -14.07
N ARG A 25 4.58 -24.54 -14.36
CA ARG A 25 4.20 -25.94 -14.60
C ARG A 25 4.53 -26.42 -16.01
N SER A 26 4.99 -25.53 -16.90
CA SER A 26 5.30 -25.88 -18.28
C SER A 26 6.60 -26.67 -18.39
N ASN A 27 6.52 -27.89 -18.92
CA ASN A 27 7.70 -28.70 -19.26
C ASN A 27 8.67 -27.95 -20.18
N ARG A 28 8.14 -27.11 -21.08
CA ARG A 28 8.95 -26.30 -21.99
C ARG A 28 9.80 -25.28 -21.23
N PHE A 29 9.21 -24.64 -20.22
CA PHE A 29 9.90 -23.67 -19.37
C PHE A 29 10.95 -24.34 -18.49
N GLN A 30 10.57 -25.41 -17.80
CA GLN A 30 11.48 -26.18 -16.94
C GLN A 30 12.69 -26.73 -17.72
N ASN A 31 12.45 -27.33 -18.89
CA ASN A 31 13.52 -27.83 -19.75
C ASN A 31 14.44 -26.72 -20.27
N CYS A 32 13.89 -25.54 -20.59
CA CYS A 32 14.69 -24.39 -21.00
C CYS A 32 15.63 -23.95 -19.87
N ILE A 33 15.12 -23.81 -18.64
CA ILE A 33 15.92 -23.42 -17.48
C ILE A 33 17.02 -24.45 -17.21
N LEU A 34 16.69 -25.75 -17.23
CA LEU A 34 17.67 -26.83 -17.01
C LEU A 34 18.81 -26.77 -18.04
N ARG A 35 18.48 -26.60 -19.34
CA ARG A 35 19.48 -26.47 -20.40
C ARG A 35 20.33 -25.21 -20.23
N CYS A 36 19.72 -24.08 -19.90
CA CYS A 36 20.45 -22.84 -19.66
C CYS A 36 21.39 -22.96 -18.46
N ASN A 37 20.92 -23.57 -17.36
CA ASN A 37 21.71 -23.78 -16.16
C ASN A 37 22.96 -24.62 -16.43
N VAL A 38 22.82 -25.74 -17.16
CA VAL A 38 23.96 -26.62 -17.51
C VAL A 38 24.91 -25.93 -18.49
N SER A 39 24.41 -25.19 -19.46
CA SER A 39 25.23 -24.59 -20.52
C SER A 39 25.89 -23.26 -20.15
N GLN A 40 25.31 -22.49 -19.22
CA GLN A 40 25.77 -21.13 -18.90
C GLN A 40 26.19 -20.94 -17.44
N CYS A 41 25.55 -21.62 -16.48
CA CYS A 41 25.76 -21.36 -15.06
C CYS A 41 26.68 -22.38 -14.40
N ASN A 42 26.51 -23.67 -14.70
CA ASN A 42 27.29 -24.77 -14.14
C ASN A 42 28.47 -25.16 -15.04
N ILE A 43 29.24 -24.16 -15.46
CA ILE A 43 30.47 -24.33 -16.26
C ILE A 43 31.67 -23.76 -15.51
N ALA A 44 32.89 -24.19 -15.85
CA ALA A 44 34.11 -23.78 -15.16
C ALA A 44 34.37 -22.26 -15.20
N SER A 45 33.78 -21.53 -16.16
CA SER A 45 33.86 -20.07 -16.25
C SER A 45 32.53 -19.51 -16.79
N PRO A 46 31.55 -19.25 -15.90
CA PRO A 46 30.25 -18.69 -16.29
C PRO A 46 30.41 -17.31 -16.92
N ALA A 47 29.52 -16.97 -17.86
CA ALA A 47 29.51 -15.65 -18.47
C ALA A 47 29.22 -14.57 -17.41
N ILE A 48 30.05 -13.52 -17.38
CA ILE A 48 29.86 -12.41 -16.44
C ILE A 48 28.65 -11.59 -16.89
N LEU A 49 27.66 -11.47 -16.01
CA LEU A 49 26.48 -10.65 -16.28
C LEU A 49 26.85 -9.16 -16.41
N PRO A 50 26.12 -8.40 -17.26
CA PRO A 50 26.28 -6.96 -17.37
C PRO A 50 26.24 -6.26 -16.00
N LEU A 51 27.00 -5.16 -15.85
CA LEU A 51 27.14 -4.46 -14.56
C LEU A 51 25.78 -4.11 -13.93
N ALA A 52 24.83 -3.62 -14.74
CA ALA A 52 23.50 -3.27 -14.27
C ALA A 52 22.77 -4.44 -13.59
N LEU A 53 22.86 -5.65 -14.17
CA LEU A 53 22.27 -6.87 -13.59
C LEU A 53 22.98 -7.27 -12.29
N ARG A 54 24.31 -7.13 -12.22
CA ARG A 54 25.07 -7.41 -10.99
C ARG A 54 24.74 -6.42 -9.87
N LEU A 55 24.62 -5.13 -10.19
CA LEU A 55 24.23 -4.10 -9.23
C LEU A 55 22.82 -4.32 -8.67
N THR A 56 21.91 -4.82 -9.50
CA THR A 56 20.54 -5.18 -9.09
C THR A 56 20.42 -6.62 -8.57
N ARG A 57 21.55 -7.31 -8.33
CA ARG A 57 21.61 -8.66 -7.75
C ARG A 57 20.85 -9.74 -8.53
N TRP A 58 20.94 -9.70 -9.85
CA TRP A 58 20.60 -10.86 -10.67
C TRP A 58 21.76 -11.85 -10.67
N ASP A 59 21.45 -13.11 -10.45
CA ASP A 59 22.40 -14.20 -10.65
C ASP A 59 22.20 -14.88 -12.02
N CYS A 60 23.03 -15.89 -12.30
CA CYS A 60 22.96 -16.61 -13.57
C CYS A 60 21.63 -17.35 -13.74
N ILE A 61 21.10 -17.96 -12.66
CA ILE A 61 19.86 -18.74 -12.76
C ILE A 61 18.64 -17.84 -12.94
N ASP A 62 18.62 -16.67 -12.31
CA ASP A 62 17.61 -15.62 -12.53
C ASP A 62 17.64 -15.13 -13.98
N ASN A 63 18.83 -14.96 -14.55
CA ASN A 63 18.99 -14.58 -15.94
C ASN A 63 18.46 -15.66 -16.90
N CYS A 64 18.73 -16.94 -16.60
CA CYS A 64 18.17 -18.07 -17.34
C CYS A 64 16.64 -18.09 -17.28
N LYS A 65 16.05 -17.93 -16.09
CA LYS A 65 14.59 -17.85 -15.91
C LYS A 65 13.99 -16.73 -16.76
N TYR A 66 14.58 -15.53 -16.70
CA TYR A 66 14.13 -14.39 -17.51
C TYR A 66 14.18 -14.70 -19.01
N ASN A 67 15.30 -15.20 -19.51
CA ASN A 67 15.47 -15.46 -20.95
C ASN A 67 14.49 -16.54 -21.44
N CYS A 68 14.35 -17.62 -20.69
CA CYS A 68 13.41 -18.70 -21.01
C CYS A 68 11.95 -18.23 -20.99
N MET A 69 11.57 -17.41 -20.00
CA MET A 69 10.25 -16.80 -19.90
C MET A 69 9.95 -15.96 -21.15
N HIS A 70 10.88 -15.09 -21.55
CA HIS A 70 10.71 -14.19 -22.69
C HIS A 70 10.74 -14.91 -24.05
N GLU A 71 11.57 -15.93 -24.21
CA GLU A 71 11.61 -16.76 -25.41
C GLU A 71 10.27 -17.48 -25.62
N ILE A 72 9.71 -18.07 -24.55
CA ILE A 72 8.43 -18.76 -24.62
C ILE A 72 7.29 -17.77 -24.88
N THR A 73 7.28 -16.64 -24.15
CA THR A 73 6.30 -15.57 -24.32
C THR A 73 6.31 -15.04 -25.76
N SER A 74 7.49 -14.78 -26.32
CA SER A 74 7.64 -14.30 -27.71
C SER A 74 7.08 -15.29 -28.73
N GLN A 75 7.27 -16.59 -28.50
CA GLN A 75 6.68 -17.61 -29.36
C GLN A 75 5.16 -17.70 -29.22
N SER A 76 4.62 -17.59 -28.01
CA SER A 76 3.16 -17.57 -27.80
C SER A 76 2.52 -16.36 -28.46
N ILE A 77 3.12 -15.16 -28.35
CA ILE A 77 2.66 -13.96 -29.06
C ILE A 77 2.62 -14.18 -30.58
N ARG A 78 3.69 -14.74 -31.17
CA ARG A 78 3.73 -15.02 -32.62
C ARG A 78 2.67 -16.01 -33.09
N LYS A 79 2.24 -16.92 -32.22
CA LYS A 79 1.21 -17.92 -32.51
C LYS A 79 -0.21 -17.45 -32.18
N GLY A 80 -0.38 -16.25 -31.61
CA GLY A 80 -1.67 -15.78 -31.11
C GLY A 80 -2.16 -16.54 -29.87
N GLU A 81 -1.27 -17.19 -29.13
CA GLU A 81 -1.57 -17.86 -27.86
C GLU A 81 -1.62 -16.86 -26.71
N GLN A 82 -2.33 -17.21 -25.63
CA GLN A 82 -2.38 -16.38 -24.43
C GLN A 82 -1.01 -16.31 -23.73
N ILE A 83 -0.67 -15.11 -23.26
CA ILE A 83 0.46 -14.89 -22.36
C ILE A 83 0.10 -15.48 -21.00
N VAL A 84 1.07 -16.09 -20.32
CA VAL A 84 0.89 -16.71 -19.00
C VAL A 84 1.84 -16.13 -17.96
N GLN A 85 1.48 -16.26 -16.69
CA GLN A 85 2.34 -15.87 -15.57
C GLN A 85 3.41 -16.93 -15.26
N TYR A 86 4.52 -16.47 -14.69
CA TYR A 86 5.65 -17.24 -14.19
C TYR A 86 6.00 -16.74 -12.79
N TYR A 87 6.18 -17.63 -11.83
CA TYR A 87 6.46 -17.29 -10.43
C TYR A 87 5.49 -16.26 -9.84
N GLY A 88 4.20 -16.36 -10.19
CA GLY A 88 3.15 -15.43 -9.75
C GLY A 88 3.16 -14.06 -10.43
N LYS A 89 3.98 -13.86 -11.48
CA LYS A 89 4.14 -12.56 -12.15
C LYS A 89 4.01 -12.66 -13.66
N TRP A 90 3.62 -11.57 -14.28
CA TRP A 90 3.62 -11.44 -15.73
C TRP A 90 5.04 -11.26 -16.30
N PRO A 91 5.27 -11.60 -17.59
CA PRO A 91 6.58 -11.44 -18.21
C PRO A 91 6.86 -9.97 -18.57
N PHE A 92 7.58 -9.26 -17.69
CA PHE A 92 7.98 -7.87 -17.94
C PHE A 92 9.32 -7.77 -18.66
N TYR A 93 9.44 -6.82 -19.59
CA TYR A 93 10.73 -6.39 -20.10
C TYR A 93 11.50 -5.64 -19.02
N ARG A 94 12.67 -6.17 -18.65
CA ARG A 94 13.55 -5.50 -17.69
C ARG A 94 14.30 -4.35 -18.35
N PHE A 95 14.59 -3.31 -17.59
CA PHE A 95 15.40 -2.17 -18.04
C PHE A 95 16.53 -1.91 -17.05
N ALA A 96 17.79 -1.96 -17.50
CA ALA A 96 18.97 -1.76 -16.64
C ALA A 96 18.95 -2.61 -15.33
N GLY A 97 18.38 -3.82 -15.38
CA GLY A 97 18.24 -4.71 -14.21
C GLY A 97 17.00 -4.47 -13.35
N ILE A 98 16.22 -3.42 -13.60
CA ILE A 98 14.91 -3.22 -13.00
C ILE A 98 13.92 -4.22 -13.59
N GLN A 99 13.34 -5.06 -12.74
CA GLN A 99 12.40 -6.11 -13.13
C GLN A 99 11.08 -5.52 -13.70
N GLU A 100 10.52 -4.50 -13.05
CA GLU A 100 9.23 -3.90 -13.40
C GLU A 100 9.35 -2.36 -13.56
N PRO A 101 9.84 -1.87 -14.72
CA PRO A 101 10.22 -0.45 -14.87
C PRO A 101 9.07 0.55 -14.67
N ALA A 102 7.86 0.21 -15.10
CA ALA A 102 6.68 1.07 -14.90
C ALA A 102 6.33 1.18 -13.42
N SER A 103 6.22 0.06 -12.72
CA SER A 103 5.94 0.00 -11.29
C SER A 103 6.97 0.82 -10.50
N VAL A 104 8.27 0.69 -10.78
CA VAL A 104 9.33 1.50 -10.13
C VAL A 104 9.14 2.99 -10.40
N THR A 105 8.91 3.37 -11.65
CA THR A 105 8.73 4.79 -12.03
C THR A 105 7.54 5.41 -11.30
N PHE A 106 6.42 4.71 -11.26
CA PHE A 106 5.19 5.19 -10.61
C PHE A 106 5.27 5.14 -9.07
N SER A 107 6.05 4.22 -8.48
CA SER A 107 6.39 4.26 -7.06
C SER A 107 7.21 5.50 -6.72
N LEU A 108 8.21 5.86 -7.54
CA LEU A 108 8.98 7.10 -7.36
C LEU A 108 8.12 8.36 -7.53
N LEU A 109 7.15 8.34 -8.44
CA LEU A 109 6.17 9.42 -8.60
C LEU A 109 5.31 9.59 -7.34
N ASN A 110 4.85 8.49 -6.74
CA ASN A 110 4.15 8.54 -5.45
C ASN A 110 5.05 9.06 -4.33
N MET A 111 6.30 8.57 -4.24
CA MET A 111 7.28 9.07 -3.27
C MET A 111 7.41 10.59 -3.37
N TRP A 112 7.56 11.12 -4.59
CA TRP A 112 7.59 12.56 -4.84
C TRP A 112 6.32 13.28 -4.39
N ALA A 113 5.13 12.71 -4.65
CA ALA A 113 3.86 13.27 -4.20
C ALA A 113 3.80 13.39 -2.67
N HIS A 114 4.26 12.37 -1.95
CA HIS A 114 4.32 12.39 -0.47
C HIS A 114 5.40 13.33 0.07
N VAL A 115 6.57 13.45 -0.58
CA VAL A 115 7.58 14.46 -0.21
C VAL A 115 7.03 15.88 -0.35
N ARG A 116 6.33 16.17 -1.46
CA ARG A 116 5.65 17.46 -1.65
C ARG A 116 4.53 17.68 -0.65
N GLY A 117 3.75 16.65 -0.36
CA GLY A 117 2.73 16.65 0.67
C GLY A 117 3.28 16.98 2.06
N LEU A 118 4.36 16.31 2.46
CA LEU A 118 5.06 16.58 3.73
C LEU A 118 5.55 18.03 3.81
N SER A 119 6.17 18.54 2.74
CA SER A 119 6.60 19.94 2.66
C SER A 119 5.41 20.90 2.82
N LYS A 120 4.28 20.60 2.16
CA LYS A 120 3.04 21.39 2.27
C LYS A 120 2.49 21.40 3.70
N ILE A 121 2.40 20.23 4.35
CA ILE A 121 1.94 20.09 5.74
C ILE A 121 2.83 20.90 6.69
N ARG A 122 4.16 20.80 6.54
CA ARG A 122 5.11 21.52 7.39
C ARG A 122 4.99 23.03 7.25
N ARG A 123 4.80 23.52 6.02
CA ARG A 123 4.72 24.95 5.70
C ARG A 123 3.39 25.59 6.08
N GLU A 124 2.28 24.92 5.80
CA GLU A 124 0.96 25.56 5.83
C GLU A 124 0.19 25.31 7.13
N ILE A 125 0.41 24.17 7.81
CA ILE A 125 -0.28 23.88 9.07
C ILE A 125 0.54 24.46 10.24
N PRO A 126 -0.03 25.26 11.15
CA PRO A 126 0.69 25.77 12.32
C PRO A 126 1.22 24.66 13.24
N ASP A 127 2.38 24.87 13.88
CA ASP A 127 2.97 23.89 14.82
C ASP A 127 2.10 23.63 16.06
N SER A 128 1.23 24.58 16.41
CA SER A 128 0.24 24.44 17.48
C SER A 128 -0.94 23.54 17.10
N HIS A 129 -1.11 23.19 15.82
CA HIS A 129 -2.25 22.40 15.37
C HIS A 129 -2.11 20.94 15.84
N PRO A 130 -3.09 20.39 16.58
CA PRO A 130 -2.96 19.09 17.25
C PRO A 130 -2.75 17.91 16.28
N LEU A 131 -3.21 18.04 15.03
CA LEU A 131 -3.09 16.96 14.03
C LEU A 131 -1.78 16.98 13.22
N LYS A 132 -1.00 18.06 13.27
CA LYS A 132 0.15 18.24 12.36
C LYS A 132 1.15 17.10 12.47
N ILE A 133 1.46 16.68 13.70
CA ILE A 133 2.42 15.59 13.95
C ILE A 133 1.95 14.26 13.34
N TYR A 134 0.66 13.94 13.41
CA TYR A 134 0.13 12.70 12.87
C TYR A 134 0.19 12.68 11.34
N PHE A 135 -0.08 13.81 10.69
CA PHE A 135 0.09 13.94 9.24
C PHE A 135 1.55 13.83 8.83
N ILE A 136 2.49 14.37 9.62
CA ILE A 136 3.94 14.22 9.37
C ILE A 136 4.37 12.76 9.49
N ILE A 137 3.94 12.04 10.53
CA ILE A 137 4.24 10.61 10.73
C ILE A 137 3.74 9.80 9.54
N TRP A 138 2.47 9.98 9.16
CA TRP A 138 1.89 9.29 8.01
C TRP A 138 2.64 9.61 6.70
N SER A 139 3.10 10.85 6.52
CA SER A 139 3.87 11.23 5.34
C SER A 139 5.21 10.51 5.26
N PHE A 140 5.93 10.39 6.38
CA PHE A 140 7.17 9.62 6.43
C PHE A 140 6.94 8.13 6.20
N ALA A 141 5.88 7.55 6.80
CA ALA A 141 5.48 6.17 6.55
C ALA A 141 5.22 5.93 5.05
N SER A 142 4.50 6.85 4.40
CA SER A 142 4.19 6.77 2.98
C SER A 142 5.45 6.89 2.11
N ILE A 143 6.35 7.83 2.40
CA ILE A 143 7.64 7.94 1.69
C ILE A 143 8.43 6.64 1.80
N ASN A 144 8.53 6.06 3.01
CA ASN A 144 9.20 4.79 3.22
C ASN A 144 8.54 3.64 2.44
N THR A 145 7.21 3.61 2.36
CA THR A 145 6.47 2.61 1.56
C THR A 145 6.85 2.68 0.10
N TRP A 146 6.84 3.86 -0.49
CA TRP A 146 7.15 4.01 -1.91
C TRP A 146 8.62 3.78 -2.24
N ILE A 147 9.53 4.00 -1.27
CA ILE A 147 10.93 3.56 -1.38
C ILE A 147 10.99 2.04 -1.47
N TRP A 148 10.36 1.32 -0.52
CA TRP A 148 10.42 -0.14 -0.51
C TRP A 148 9.69 -0.78 -1.69
N SER A 149 8.58 -0.19 -2.13
CA SER A 149 7.91 -0.56 -3.37
C SER A 149 8.83 -0.42 -4.58
N ALA A 150 9.52 0.72 -4.73
CA ALA A 150 10.49 0.89 -5.82
C ALA A 150 11.66 -0.12 -5.76
N VAL A 151 12.14 -0.44 -4.55
CA VAL A 151 13.19 -1.45 -4.34
C VAL A 151 12.69 -2.86 -4.70
N PHE A 152 11.48 -3.23 -4.27
CA PHE A 152 10.86 -4.52 -4.56
C PHE A 152 10.62 -4.73 -6.06
N HIS A 153 10.02 -3.75 -6.74
CA HIS A 153 9.79 -3.81 -8.19
C HIS A 153 11.09 -3.70 -9.01
N THR A 154 12.18 -3.20 -8.40
CA THR A 154 13.52 -3.30 -9.00
C THR A 154 14.05 -4.73 -8.92
N ARG A 155 14.02 -5.33 -7.73
CA ARG A 155 14.45 -6.71 -7.51
C ARG A 155 13.60 -7.38 -6.44
N ASP A 156 12.84 -8.37 -6.89
CA ASP A 156 12.03 -9.22 -6.03
C ASP A 156 12.89 -10.28 -5.32
N THR A 157 12.93 -10.19 -3.99
CA THR A 157 13.58 -11.12 -3.08
C THR A 157 12.72 -11.27 -1.83
N PRO A 158 12.86 -12.34 -1.02
CA PRO A 158 12.09 -12.49 0.21
C PRO A 158 12.24 -11.33 1.21
N LEU A 159 13.38 -10.63 1.17
CA LEU A 159 13.60 -9.45 2.02
C LEU A 159 12.86 -8.22 1.47
N THR A 160 13.00 -7.94 0.18
CA THR A 160 12.37 -6.77 -0.46
C THR A 160 10.85 -6.91 -0.49
N GLU A 161 10.33 -8.13 -0.69
CA GLU A 161 8.91 -8.48 -0.58
C GLU A 161 8.36 -8.12 0.82
N LYS A 162 9.02 -8.61 1.89
CA LYS A 162 8.61 -8.33 3.26
C LYS A 162 8.63 -6.83 3.57
N LEU A 163 9.67 -6.13 3.16
CA LEU A 163 9.82 -4.71 3.48
C LEU A 163 8.84 -3.83 2.72
N ASP A 164 8.46 -4.18 1.50
CA ASP A 164 7.38 -3.53 0.77
C ASP A 164 6.04 -3.70 1.50
N TYR A 165 5.62 -4.94 1.73
CA TYR A 165 4.33 -5.20 2.37
C TYR A 165 4.24 -4.71 3.81
N PHE A 166 5.31 -4.79 4.61
CA PHE A 166 5.31 -4.25 5.97
C PHE A 166 5.21 -2.73 5.96
N SER A 167 5.89 -2.07 5.01
CA SER A 167 5.79 -0.62 4.87
C SER A 167 4.39 -0.18 4.42
N ALA A 168 3.80 -0.87 3.45
CA ALA A 168 2.42 -0.63 3.02
C ALA A 168 1.42 -0.78 4.17
N ALA A 169 1.53 -1.87 4.95
CA ALA A 169 0.71 -2.09 6.14
C ALA A 169 0.90 -0.99 7.19
N PHE A 170 2.14 -0.56 7.43
CA PHE A 170 2.41 0.54 8.36
C PHE A 170 1.76 1.86 7.90
N THR A 171 1.80 2.17 6.60
CA THR A 171 1.16 3.36 6.03
C THR A 171 -0.35 3.33 6.17
N ILE A 172 -0.98 2.20 5.87
CA ILE A 172 -2.45 2.06 5.99
C ILE A 172 -2.89 2.10 7.46
N VAL A 173 -2.14 1.47 8.38
CA VAL A 173 -2.40 1.56 9.83
C VAL A 173 -2.23 3.00 10.34
N THR A 174 -1.17 3.70 9.95
CA THR A 174 -0.97 5.10 10.35
C THR A 174 -2.00 6.04 9.74
N ALA A 175 -2.51 5.74 8.54
CA ALA A 175 -3.60 6.46 7.90
C ALA A 175 -4.91 6.33 8.71
N LEU A 176 -5.30 5.10 9.05
CA LEU A 176 -6.46 4.85 9.91
C LEU A 176 -6.26 5.49 11.30
N TYR A 177 -5.04 5.42 11.83
CA TYR A 177 -4.71 5.99 13.14
C TYR A 177 -5.00 7.49 13.21
N PHE A 178 -4.48 8.31 12.28
CA PHE A 178 -4.75 9.75 12.29
C PHE A 178 -6.21 10.07 11.93
N THR A 179 -6.83 9.26 11.06
CA THR A 179 -8.23 9.43 10.66
C THR A 179 -9.18 9.27 11.84
N ALA A 180 -8.99 8.23 12.65
CA ALA A 180 -9.76 8.03 13.88
C ALA A 180 -9.52 9.15 14.89
N ILE A 181 -8.27 9.61 15.07
CA ILE A 181 -7.96 10.75 15.95
C ILE A 181 -8.71 12.01 15.49
N ARG A 182 -8.73 12.27 14.18
CA ARG A 182 -9.40 13.42 13.57
C ARG A 182 -10.92 13.36 13.74
N ILE A 183 -11.54 12.22 13.42
CA ILE A 183 -13.00 12.07 13.36
C ILE A 183 -13.62 11.94 14.75
N PHE A 184 -12.93 11.27 15.69
CA PHE A 184 -13.42 11.08 17.06
C PHE A 184 -12.83 12.09 18.06
N HIS A 185 -12.08 13.07 17.59
CA HIS A 185 -11.52 14.14 18.41
C HIS A 185 -10.65 13.65 19.58
N LEU A 186 -9.79 12.65 19.33
CA LEU A 186 -8.97 12.02 20.36
C LEU A 186 -7.73 12.85 20.74
N TYR A 187 -7.49 13.96 20.06
CA TYR A 187 -6.35 14.84 20.28
C TYR A 187 -6.52 15.72 21.53
N THR A 188 -5.39 16.12 22.12
CA THR A 188 -5.38 17.06 23.25
C THR A 188 -5.55 18.49 22.71
N PRO A 189 -6.54 19.28 23.18
CA PRO A 189 -6.68 20.68 22.79
C PRO A 189 -5.47 21.52 23.23
N PRO A 190 -5.05 22.54 22.46
CA PRO A 190 -4.01 23.47 22.87
C PRO A 190 -4.35 24.13 24.21
N SER A 191 -3.43 24.02 25.17
CA SER A 191 -3.58 24.49 26.55
C SER A 191 -3.39 26.00 26.66
N HIS A 192 -4.32 26.80 26.13
CA HIS A 192 -4.35 28.25 26.37
C HIS A 192 -5.42 28.70 27.38
N ALA A 193 -6.24 27.78 27.92
CA ALA A 193 -7.49 28.17 28.58
C ALA A 193 -7.63 27.88 30.08
N ARG A 194 -6.63 27.38 30.83
CA ARG A 194 -6.84 27.12 32.28
C ARG A 194 -5.62 27.43 33.15
N LEU A 195 -5.65 28.63 33.74
CA LEU A 195 -4.98 28.98 35.01
C LEU A 195 -5.63 28.28 36.23
N THR A 196 -6.19 27.08 36.06
CA THR A 196 -6.65 26.24 37.18
C THR A 196 -5.66 25.10 37.33
N LEU A 197 -4.93 25.10 38.44
CA LEU A 197 -4.08 24.02 38.93
C LEU A 197 -4.70 22.65 38.64
N LYS A 198 -3.87 21.71 38.16
CA LYS A 198 -4.11 20.27 37.97
C LYS A 198 -5.00 19.85 36.79
N ASN A 199 -4.46 19.94 35.58
CA ASN A 199 -4.61 18.88 34.55
C ASN A 199 -3.60 19.08 33.41
N SER A 200 -2.30 19.14 33.74
CA SER A 200 -1.24 19.14 32.74
C SER A 200 -1.05 17.74 32.17
N GLY A 201 -1.29 17.56 30.87
CA GLY A 201 -0.56 16.58 30.06
C GLY A 201 -1.03 15.12 30.07
N ARG A 202 -2.20 14.76 30.64
CA ARG A 202 -2.69 13.38 30.50
C ARG A 202 -3.24 13.17 29.09
N LYS A 203 -2.51 12.41 28.25
CA LYS A 203 -3.04 11.92 26.97
C LYS A 203 -4.41 11.30 27.23
N SER A 204 -5.40 11.63 26.39
CA SER A 204 -6.73 11.04 26.48
C SER A 204 -6.61 9.51 26.62
N ALA A 205 -7.25 8.91 27.62
CA ALA A 205 -7.22 7.46 27.81
C ALA A 205 -7.64 6.73 26.52
N ALA A 206 -8.59 7.30 25.77
CA ALA A 206 -9.02 6.81 24.48
C ALA A 206 -7.91 6.89 23.41
N LEU A 207 -7.13 7.98 23.35
CA LEU A 207 -5.97 8.09 22.44
C LEU A 207 -4.90 7.06 22.79
N THR A 208 -4.59 6.88 24.07
CA THR A 208 -3.61 5.89 24.53
C THR A 208 -4.06 4.48 24.18
N PHE A 209 -5.33 4.14 24.44
CA PHE A 209 -5.92 2.86 24.08
C PHE A 209 -5.86 2.63 22.56
N TRP A 210 -6.28 3.61 21.77
CA TRP A 210 -6.24 3.52 20.31
C TRP A 210 -4.82 3.35 19.77
N SER A 211 -3.85 4.08 20.34
CA SER A 211 -2.43 3.93 20.00
C SER A 211 -1.95 2.50 20.29
N LEU A 212 -2.32 1.94 21.44
CA LEU A 212 -1.96 0.57 21.82
C LEU A 212 -2.57 -0.44 20.84
N VAL A 213 -3.85 -0.29 20.47
CA VAL A 213 -4.52 -1.15 19.50
C VAL A 213 -3.79 -1.14 18.15
N CYS A 214 -3.48 0.03 17.60
CA CYS A 214 -2.74 0.13 16.33
C CYS A 214 -1.34 -0.49 16.42
N CYS A 215 -0.59 -0.20 17.48
CA CYS A 215 0.75 -0.74 17.68
C CYS A 215 0.74 -2.27 17.80
N VAL A 216 -0.15 -2.82 18.65
CA VAL A 216 -0.29 -4.27 18.84
C VAL A 216 -0.72 -4.94 17.54
N ALA A 217 -1.71 -4.39 16.83
CA ALA A 217 -2.16 -4.93 15.55
C ALA A 217 -1.02 -4.99 14.52
N TYR A 218 -0.25 -3.92 14.38
CA TYR A 218 0.88 -3.89 13.45
C TYR A 218 2.02 -4.85 13.85
N ILE A 219 2.40 -4.88 15.14
CA ILE A 219 3.44 -5.79 15.63
C ILE A 219 3.02 -7.25 15.44
N ALA A 220 1.76 -7.57 15.73
CA ALA A 220 1.22 -8.91 15.52
C ALA A 220 1.22 -9.30 14.04
N HIS A 221 0.79 -8.39 13.15
CA HIS A 221 0.82 -8.57 11.69
C HIS A 221 2.22 -8.89 11.17
N VAL A 222 3.20 -8.05 11.52
CA VAL A 222 4.60 -8.21 11.09
C VAL A 222 5.19 -9.50 11.67
N SER A 223 4.92 -9.79 12.95
CA SER A 223 5.41 -10.99 13.61
C SER A 223 4.87 -12.25 12.93
N TYR A 224 3.55 -12.31 12.68
CA TYR A 224 2.91 -13.42 11.98
C TYR A 224 3.56 -13.68 10.61
N LEU A 225 3.69 -12.65 9.76
CA LEU A 225 4.27 -12.79 8.42
C LEU A 225 5.80 -13.02 8.43
N THR A 226 6.49 -12.70 9.52
CA THR A 226 7.94 -12.93 9.65
C THR A 226 8.26 -14.37 10.02
N PHE A 227 7.50 -14.97 10.95
CA PHE A 227 7.81 -16.28 11.52
C PHE A 227 7.26 -17.46 10.71
N LEU A 228 6.38 -17.24 9.74
CA LEU A 228 5.91 -18.31 8.86
C LEU A 228 7.01 -18.78 7.90
N PRO A 229 7.06 -20.09 7.56
CA PRO A 229 8.01 -20.63 6.58
C PRO A 229 7.88 -20.02 5.18
N ARG A 230 6.67 -19.52 4.85
CA ARG A 230 6.37 -18.81 3.60
C ARG A 230 5.53 -17.59 3.92
N PHE A 231 5.72 -16.53 3.15
CA PHE A 231 4.93 -15.31 3.28
C PHE A 231 3.47 -15.60 2.92
N ASP A 232 2.55 -15.34 3.85
CA ASP A 232 1.10 -15.50 3.59
C ASP A 232 0.55 -14.24 2.92
N TYR A 233 0.67 -14.23 1.59
CA TYR A 233 0.21 -13.11 0.76
C TYR A 233 -1.31 -12.87 0.89
N THR A 234 -2.11 -13.94 1.02
CA THR A 234 -3.57 -13.84 1.16
C THR A 234 -3.94 -13.13 2.46
N TYR A 235 -3.33 -13.54 3.58
CA TYR A 235 -3.52 -12.87 4.86
C TYR A 235 -3.11 -11.39 4.77
N ASN A 236 -1.97 -11.09 4.13
CA ASN A 236 -1.50 -9.72 3.98
C ASN A 236 -2.49 -8.83 3.21
N ILE A 237 -3.06 -9.33 2.11
CA ILE A 237 -4.12 -8.61 1.37
C ILE A 237 -5.33 -8.38 2.29
N VAL A 238 -5.83 -9.41 2.95
CA VAL A 238 -7.02 -9.32 3.80
C VAL A 238 -6.82 -8.30 4.92
N PHE A 239 -5.67 -8.32 5.60
CA PHE A 239 -5.33 -7.36 6.64
C PHE A 239 -5.39 -5.92 6.10
N ASN A 240 -4.68 -5.63 5.01
CA ASN A 240 -4.62 -4.29 4.43
C ASN A 240 -6.00 -3.83 3.91
N LEU A 241 -6.76 -4.74 3.30
CA LEU A 241 -8.11 -4.47 2.82
C LEU A 241 -9.05 -4.09 3.96
N VAL A 242 -9.03 -4.81 5.08
CA VAL A 242 -9.88 -4.51 6.24
C VAL A 242 -9.56 -3.13 6.84
N ILE A 243 -8.27 -2.84 7.05
CA ILE A 243 -7.86 -1.53 7.60
C ILE A 243 -8.15 -0.40 6.61
N GLY A 244 -7.85 -0.59 5.32
CA GLY A 244 -8.11 0.38 4.26
C GLY A 244 -9.60 0.66 4.04
N MET A 245 -10.45 -0.36 4.05
CA MET A 245 -11.90 -0.20 3.95
C MET A 245 -12.48 0.50 5.18
N THR A 246 -11.94 0.22 6.36
CA THR A 246 -12.33 0.94 7.59
C THR A 246 -11.97 2.43 7.49
N HIS A 247 -10.76 2.74 7.03
CA HIS A 247 -10.32 4.12 6.76
C HIS A 247 -11.27 4.83 5.78
N ASN A 248 -11.57 4.18 4.65
CA ASN A 248 -12.44 4.75 3.62
C ASN A 248 -13.87 4.95 4.14
N MET A 249 -14.40 4.00 4.90
CA MET A 249 -15.73 4.11 5.53
C MET A 249 -15.82 5.33 6.44
N LEU A 250 -14.80 5.59 7.26
CA LEU A 250 -14.78 6.76 8.15
C LEU A 250 -14.80 8.08 7.36
N TRP A 251 -14.05 8.18 6.25
CA TRP A 251 -14.09 9.36 5.39
C TRP A 251 -15.40 9.52 4.61
N LEU A 252 -16.05 8.42 4.22
CA LEU A 252 -17.38 8.45 3.64
C LEU A 252 -18.41 8.97 4.65
N LEU A 253 -18.39 8.46 5.88
CA LEU A 253 -19.24 8.95 6.98
C LEU A 253 -18.97 10.45 7.25
N TYR A 254 -17.71 10.88 7.17
CA TYR A 254 -17.35 12.30 7.28
C TYR A 254 -17.94 13.14 6.15
N SER A 255 -17.97 12.63 4.92
CA SER A 255 -18.44 13.36 3.75
C SER A 255 -19.96 13.56 3.65
N LEU A 256 -20.75 12.78 4.41
CA LEU A 256 -22.22 12.75 4.33
C LEU A 256 -22.87 14.15 4.43
N PRO A 257 -24.06 14.36 3.85
CA PRO A 257 -24.85 15.56 4.10
C PRO A 257 -25.13 15.76 5.59
N SER A 258 -25.29 17.02 6.03
CA SER A 258 -25.56 17.35 7.45
C SER A 258 -26.82 16.68 8.01
N SER A 259 -27.83 16.44 7.16
CA SER A 259 -29.06 15.73 7.52
C SER A 259 -28.86 14.25 7.83
N LEU A 260 -27.87 13.59 7.21
CA LEU A 260 -27.58 12.16 7.36
C LEU A 260 -26.36 11.89 8.26
N SER A 261 -25.59 12.93 8.59
CA SER A 261 -24.37 12.80 9.37
C SER A 261 -24.68 12.18 10.74
N ILE A 262 -23.99 11.11 11.10
CA ILE A 262 -24.01 10.56 12.47
C ILE A 262 -22.86 11.10 13.32
N ILE A 263 -21.82 11.62 12.67
CA ILE A 263 -20.65 12.19 13.33
C ILE A 263 -20.80 13.70 13.53
N ARG A 264 -20.20 14.21 14.61
CA ARG A 264 -19.93 15.64 14.78
C ARG A 264 -18.55 15.92 14.18
N ARG A 265 -18.48 16.65 13.07
CA ARG A 265 -17.21 16.88 12.33
C ARG A 265 -16.24 17.78 13.07
N PHE A 266 -16.77 18.74 13.82
CA PHE A 266 -16.01 19.78 14.48
C PHE A 266 -16.58 20.01 15.88
N PRO A 267 -15.78 19.94 16.96
CA PRO A 267 -16.29 20.06 18.33
C PRO A 267 -16.90 21.43 18.61
N ASN A 268 -16.32 22.48 18.01
CA ASN A 268 -16.69 23.87 18.28
C ASN A 268 -17.74 24.43 17.31
N ARG A 269 -18.37 23.57 16.50
CA ARG A 269 -19.42 23.98 15.55
C ARG A 269 -20.68 23.11 15.71
N PRO A 270 -21.85 23.60 15.28
CA PRO A 270 -23.06 22.78 15.25
C PRO A 270 -22.89 21.62 14.27
N LYS A 271 -23.63 20.53 14.49
CA LYS A 271 -23.61 19.32 13.64
C LYS A 271 -23.95 19.63 12.17
N THR A 272 -24.71 20.69 11.93
CA THR A 272 -25.10 21.17 10.61
C THR A 272 -23.97 21.85 9.82
N TYR A 273 -22.91 22.30 10.50
CA TYR A 273 -21.76 22.95 9.87
C TYR A 273 -21.01 21.95 8.97
N ARG A 274 -21.06 22.22 7.66
CA ARG A 274 -20.42 21.40 6.62
C ARG A 274 -19.85 22.32 5.53
N PRO A 275 -18.58 22.73 5.67
CA PRO A 275 -17.86 23.46 4.62
C PRO A 275 -17.85 22.71 3.29
N SER A 276 -17.69 23.43 2.18
CA SER A 276 -17.69 22.84 0.84
C SER A 276 -16.61 21.78 0.64
N PHE A 277 -15.43 21.96 1.24
CA PHE A 277 -14.31 21.02 1.11
C PHE A 277 -14.59 19.64 1.72
N VAL A 278 -15.57 19.51 2.63
CA VAL A 278 -15.96 18.22 3.23
C VAL A 278 -16.41 17.23 2.14
N GLY A 279 -17.02 17.72 1.07
CA GLY A 279 -17.41 16.90 -0.08
C GLY A 279 -16.23 16.30 -0.84
N ASN A 280 -15.04 16.89 -0.75
CA ASN A 280 -13.85 16.38 -1.43
C ASN A 280 -13.43 15.01 -0.88
N ALA A 281 -13.65 14.75 0.41
CA ALA A 281 -13.36 13.44 1.02
C ALA A 281 -14.11 12.29 0.33
N PHE A 282 -15.36 12.52 -0.11
CA PHE A 282 -16.13 11.53 -0.86
C PHE A 282 -15.42 11.15 -2.17
N TRP A 283 -15.08 12.16 -2.97
CA TRP A 283 -14.43 11.95 -4.26
C TRP A 283 -13.04 11.34 -4.10
N LEU A 284 -12.28 11.73 -3.08
CA LEU A 284 -10.99 11.12 -2.77
C LEU A 284 -11.13 9.64 -2.44
N VAL A 285 -12.12 9.24 -1.64
CA VAL A 285 -12.39 7.83 -1.36
C VAL A 285 -12.81 7.09 -2.64
N VAL A 286 -13.72 7.66 -3.45
CA VAL A 286 -14.15 7.04 -4.71
C VAL A 286 -12.96 6.81 -5.65
N LEU A 287 -12.10 7.83 -5.82
CA LEU A 287 -10.91 7.74 -6.66
C LEU A 287 -9.90 6.73 -6.11
N THR A 288 -9.64 6.73 -4.80
CA THR A 288 -8.74 5.75 -4.16
C THR A 288 -9.27 4.33 -4.34
N THR A 289 -10.56 4.09 -4.09
CA THR A 289 -11.18 2.76 -4.28
C THR A 289 -11.16 2.33 -5.74
N ALA A 290 -11.46 3.23 -6.68
CA ALA A 290 -11.38 2.94 -8.12
C ALA A 290 -9.94 2.61 -8.56
N ALA A 291 -8.95 3.33 -8.05
CA ALA A 291 -7.55 3.04 -8.32
C ALA A 291 -7.14 1.66 -7.78
N THR A 292 -7.49 1.35 -6.52
CA THR A 292 -7.20 0.02 -5.93
C THR A 292 -7.93 -1.11 -6.65
N ALA A 293 -9.14 -0.86 -7.16
CA ALA A 293 -9.89 -1.85 -7.93
C ALA A 293 -9.21 -2.24 -9.26
N LEU A 294 -8.22 -1.48 -9.73
CA LEU A 294 -7.45 -1.86 -10.92
C LEU A 294 -6.74 -3.20 -10.74
N GLU A 295 -6.28 -3.52 -9.53
CA GLU A 295 -5.63 -4.80 -9.23
C GLU A 295 -6.53 -6.01 -9.51
N LEU A 296 -7.86 -5.85 -9.47
CA LEU A 296 -8.81 -6.93 -9.74
C LEU A 296 -8.83 -7.39 -11.19
N PHE A 297 -8.31 -6.58 -12.12
CA PHE A 297 -8.28 -6.94 -13.54
C PHE A 297 -7.13 -7.88 -13.91
N ASP A 298 -6.03 -7.89 -13.14
CA ASP A 298 -4.83 -8.72 -13.32
C ASP A 298 -4.54 -9.13 -14.78
N PHE A 299 -4.35 -8.13 -15.65
CA PHE A 299 -4.17 -8.36 -17.09
C PHE A 299 -2.69 -8.47 -17.49
N PRO A 300 -2.36 -9.20 -18.58
CA PRO A 300 -0.99 -9.27 -19.09
C PRO A 300 -0.47 -7.90 -19.54
N PRO A 301 0.76 -7.52 -19.19
CA PRO A 301 1.26 -6.18 -19.34
C PRO A 301 1.22 -5.70 -20.79
N TRP A 302 0.64 -4.53 -21.01
CA TRP A 302 0.69 -3.82 -22.27
C TRP A 302 2.15 -3.53 -22.63
N PHE A 303 2.51 -3.94 -23.85
CA PHE A 303 3.88 -3.88 -24.36
C PHE A 303 4.91 -4.58 -23.45
N LEU A 304 4.46 -5.53 -22.61
CA LEU A 304 5.28 -6.19 -21.59
C LEU A 304 5.92 -5.23 -20.57
N VAL A 305 5.31 -4.06 -20.34
CA VAL A 305 5.82 -3.04 -19.40
C VAL A 305 4.75 -2.53 -18.44
N ILE A 306 3.52 -2.31 -18.89
CA ILE A 306 2.45 -1.67 -18.08
C ILE A 306 1.34 -2.69 -17.80
N ASP A 307 1.17 -3.07 -16.54
CA ASP A 307 0.10 -3.94 -16.06
C ASP A 307 -0.92 -3.19 -15.16
N ALA A 308 -1.90 -3.92 -14.65
CA ALA A 308 -2.89 -3.42 -13.69
C ALA A 308 -2.24 -2.78 -12.44
N HIS A 309 -1.21 -3.42 -11.91
CA HIS A 309 -0.51 -2.99 -10.69
C HIS A 309 0.21 -1.64 -10.87
N SER A 310 0.95 -1.49 -11.96
CA SER A 310 1.62 -0.23 -12.30
C SER A 310 0.61 0.89 -12.56
N LEU A 311 -0.56 0.62 -13.16
CA LEU A 311 -1.62 1.62 -13.31
C LEU A 311 -2.21 2.05 -11.96
N TRP A 312 -2.36 1.13 -11.00
CA TRP A 312 -2.72 1.49 -9.63
C TRP A 312 -1.70 2.45 -9.00
N HIS A 313 -0.40 2.19 -9.16
CA HIS A 313 0.65 3.13 -8.73
C HIS A 313 0.50 4.49 -9.44
N LEU A 314 0.30 4.51 -10.76
CA LEU A 314 0.16 5.76 -11.51
C LEU A 314 -1.02 6.60 -11.01
N CYS A 315 -2.18 5.96 -10.79
CA CYS A 315 -3.40 6.64 -10.35
C CYS A 315 -3.28 7.18 -8.92
N THR A 316 -2.57 6.49 -8.02
CA THR A 316 -2.47 6.89 -6.61
C THR A 316 -1.64 8.15 -6.39
N ALA A 317 -0.66 8.46 -7.26
CA ALA A 317 0.18 9.65 -7.11
C ALA A 317 -0.57 11.00 -7.15
N PRO A 318 -1.41 11.30 -8.17
CA PRO A 318 -2.21 12.52 -8.17
C PRO A 318 -3.30 12.53 -7.08
N ILE A 319 -3.81 11.35 -6.70
CA ILE A 319 -4.76 11.21 -5.60
C ILE A 319 -4.10 11.58 -4.27
N ALA A 320 -2.85 11.17 -4.03
CA ALA A 320 -2.08 11.53 -2.84
C ALA A 320 -1.93 13.05 -2.71
N ILE A 321 -1.59 13.76 -3.79
CA ILE A 321 -1.53 15.23 -3.81
C ILE A 321 -2.86 15.84 -3.37
N SER A 322 -3.96 15.28 -3.84
CA SER A 322 -5.31 15.77 -3.55
C SER A 322 -5.71 15.50 -2.09
N TRP A 323 -5.31 14.36 -1.52
CA TRP A 323 -5.42 14.09 -0.08
C TRP A 323 -4.66 15.12 0.76
N TYR A 324 -3.41 15.43 0.43
CA TYR A 324 -2.65 16.45 1.17
C TYR A 324 -3.31 17.83 1.10
N ARG A 325 -3.84 18.23 -0.06
CA ARG A 325 -4.59 19.48 -0.19
C ARG A 325 -5.82 19.49 0.72
N PHE A 326 -6.59 18.40 0.70
CA PHE A 326 -7.75 18.25 1.56
C PHE A 326 -7.39 18.31 3.06
N LEU A 327 -6.35 17.61 3.50
CA LEU A 327 -5.91 17.62 4.91
C LEU A 327 -5.46 19.02 5.37
N VAL A 328 -4.78 19.77 4.50
CA VAL A 328 -4.39 21.15 4.81
C VAL A 328 -5.62 22.06 4.92
N VAL A 329 -6.56 21.97 3.98
CA VAL A 329 -7.80 22.76 4.04
C VAL A 329 -8.62 22.40 5.28
N ASP A 330 -8.74 21.11 5.61
CA ASP A 330 -9.42 20.67 6.83
C ASP A 330 -8.75 21.25 8.09
N ALA A 331 -7.42 21.24 8.18
CA ALA A 331 -6.67 21.77 9.32
C ALA A 331 -6.67 23.30 9.44
N LEU A 332 -6.93 24.02 8.34
CA LEU A 332 -6.98 25.48 8.31
C LEU A 332 -8.40 26.05 8.43
N ASP A 333 -9.42 25.20 8.51
CA ASP A 333 -10.80 25.65 8.67
C ASP A 333 -10.99 26.44 9.98
N GLU A 334 -11.80 27.50 9.93
CA GLU A 334 -12.09 28.38 11.08
C GLU A 334 -12.79 27.67 12.24
N SER A 335 -13.25 26.43 12.07
CA SER A 335 -13.77 25.59 13.15
C SER A 335 -12.70 25.08 14.13
N TRP A 336 -11.42 25.14 13.75
CA TRP A 336 -10.30 24.79 14.64
C TRP A 336 -9.88 25.92 15.58
N LYS A 337 -10.27 27.16 15.30
CA LYS A 337 -10.03 28.30 16.18
C LYS A 337 -11.06 28.32 17.30
N ASP A 338 -10.62 28.67 18.52
CA ASP A 338 -11.53 28.88 19.65
C ASP A 338 -12.48 30.04 19.33
N GLN A 339 -13.78 29.86 19.55
CA GLN A 339 -14.81 30.87 19.28
C GLN A 339 -14.81 32.04 20.28
N ARG A 340 -13.71 32.34 20.97
CA ARG A 340 -13.65 33.50 21.86
C ARG A 340 -13.32 34.76 21.06
N LEU A 341 -14.35 35.27 20.37
CA LEU A 341 -14.55 36.68 20.09
C LEU A 341 -16.00 37.03 20.44
#